data_AF-A0A177LTT4-F1
#
_entry.id   AF-A0A177LTT4-F1
#
_cell.length_a   1.000
_cell.length_b   1.000
_cell.length_c   1.000
_cell.angle_alpha   90.00
_cell.angle_beta   90.00
_cell.angle_gamma   90.00
#
_symmetry.space_group_name_H-M   'P 1'
#
loop_
_entity.id
_entity.type
_entity.pdbx_description
1 polymer ?
#
loop_
_entity_poly.entity_id
_entity_poly.type
_entity_poly.pdbx_seq_one_letter_code
_entity_poly.pdbx_strand_id
1 'polypeptide(L)' 'MASVTKEKAAANENLRQQQVQEITEERVPSSSLIAELAYYKAESRGFVPGYELMDWLEAEQELSLS' A
#
# COMPACT_ATOMS: atom_id res chain seq x y z
N MET A 1 41.36 22.81 2.56
CA MET A 1 40.47 22.27 1.52
C MET A 1 39.84 20.93 1.96
N ALA A 2 39.18 20.88 3.14
CA ALA A 2 38.60 19.64 3.68
C ALA A 2 37.12 19.78 4.09
N SER A 3 36.52 20.95 3.92
CA SER A 3 35.16 21.23 4.41
C SER A 3 34.06 21.00 3.37
N VAL A 4 34.39 20.98 2.07
CA VAL A 4 33.40 20.90 0.97
C VAL A 4 32.84 19.48 0.77
N THR A 5 33.50 18.45 1.31
CA THR A 5 33.08 17.04 1.14
C THR A 5 31.95 16.62 2.06
N LYS A 6 31.82 17.22 3.26
CA LYS A 6 30.82 16.82 4.25
C LYS A 6 29.42 17.33 3.91
N GLU A 7 29.34 18.50 3.28
CA GLU A 7 28.09 19.18 2.91
C GLU A 7 27.41 18.55 1.69
N LYS A 8 28.20 18.15 0.68
CA LYS A 8 27.68 17.44 -0.51
C LYS A 8 27.15 16.04 -0.19
N ALA A 9 27.73 15.37 0.80
CA ALA A 9 27.27 14.06 1.25
C ALA A 9 25.90 14.14 1.96
N ALA A 10 25.71 15.14 2.82
CA ALA A 10 24.43 15.37 3.50
C ALA A 10 23.30 15.76 2.52
N ALA A 11 23.61 16.54 1.49
CA ALA A 11 22.64 16.90 0.45
C ALA A 11 22.22 15.70 -0.42
N ASN A 12 23.16 14.78 -0.72
CA ASN A 12 22.88 13.55 -1.46
C ASN A 12 22.01 12.58 -0.64
N GLU A 13 22.29 12.48 0.66
CA GLU A 13 21.47 11.71 1.59
C GLU A 13 20.06 12.27 1.72
N ASN A 14 19.91 13.60 1.77
CA ASN A 14 18.60 14.24 1.83
C ASN A 14 17.79 14.02 0.54
N LEU A 15 18.44 14.10 -0.64
CA LEU A 15 17.80 13.77 -1.93
C LEU A 15 17.32 12.32 -1.99
N ARG A 16 18.13 11.39 -1.50
CA ARG A 16 17.75 9.96 -1.42
C ARG A 16 16.56 9.75 -0.49
N GLN A 17 16.55 10.41 0.67
CA GLN A 17 15.42 10.31 1.60
C GLN A 17 14.14 10.94 1.04
N GLN A 18 14.24 12.03 0.26
CA GLN A 18 13.09 12.61 -0.44
C GLN A 18 12.57 11.70 -1.56
N GLN A 19 13.45 11.10 -2.37
CA GLN A 19 13.04 10.18 -3.44
C GLN A 19 12.42 8.87 -2.92
N VAL A 20 12.84 8.37 -1.76
CA VAL A 20 12.27 7.16 -1.15
C VAL A 20 10.85 7.42 -0.63
N GLN A 21 10.56 8.61 -0.10
CA GLN A 21 9.21 8.97 0.35
C GLN A 21 8.21 9.03 -0.81
N GLU A 22 8.63 9.56 -1.97
CA GLU A 22 7.77 9.73 -3.15
C GLU A 22 7.43 8.40 -3.87
N ILE A 23 8.28 7.37 -3.75
CA ILE A 23 8.07 6.06 -4.39
C ILE A 23 7.15 5.14 -3.56
N THR A 24 6.89 5.46 -2.29
CA THR A 24 6.11 4.59 -1.38
C THR A 24 4.60 4.91 -1.38
N GLU A 25 4.16 5.87 -2.20
CA GLU A 25 2.74 6.25 -2.33
C GLU A 25 1.96 5.38 -3.32
N GLU A 26 2.51 4.26 -3.79
CA GLU A 26 1.67 3.22 -4.39
C GLU A 26 0.81 2.65 -3.25
N ARG A 27 -0.41 3.20 -3.11
CA ARG A 27 -1.35 2.97 -2.01
C ARG A 27 -1.78 1.50 -2.00
N VAL A 28 -0.96 0.63 -1.41
CA VAL A 28 -1.33 -0.75 -1.17
C VAL A 28 -2.44 -0.76 -0.12
N PRO A 29 -3.63 -1.31 -0.43
CA PRO A 29 -4.69 -1.41 0.55
C PRO A 29 -4.24 -2.22 1.76
N SER A 30 -4.60 -1.81 2.97
CA SER A 30 -4.33 -2.62 4.14
C SER A 30 -5.15 -3.92 4.07
N SER A 31 -4.55 -5.04 4.50
CA SER A 31 -5.24 -6.33 4.55
C SER A 31 -6.48 -6.31 5.44
N SER A 32 -6.53 -5.43 6.44
CA SER A 32 -7.72 -5.20 7.28
C SER A 32 -8.90 -4.66 6.48
N LEU A 33 -8.64 -3.74 5.54
CA LEU A 33 -9.68 -3.10 4.72
C LEU A 33 -10.18 -4.07 3.66
N ILE A 34 -9.28 -4.88 3.09
CA ILE A 34 -9.64 -5.99 2.18
C ILE A 34 -10.54 -6.99 2.92
N ALA A 35 -10.16 -7.38 4.14
CA ALA A 35 -10.93 -8.34 4.94
C ALA A 35 -12.34 -7.82 5.31
N GLU A 36 -12.46 -6.53 5.64
CA GLU A 36 -13.74 -5.89 5.96
C GLU A 36 -14.68 -5.86 4.73
N LEU A 37 -14.16 -5.48 3.56
CA LEU A 37 -14.92 -5.53 2.31
C LEU A 37 -15.30 -6.96 1.91
N ALA A 38 -14.37 -7.90 2.01
CA ALA A 38 -14.64 -9.32 1.74
C ALA A 38 -15.72 -9.88 2.68
N TYR A 39 -15.71 -9.46 3.96
CA TYR A 39 -16.74 -9.83 4.93
C TYR A 39 -18.13 -9.33 4.50
N TYR A 40 -18.26 -8.06 4.10
CA TYR A 40 -19.53 -7.52 3.63
C TYR A 40 -20.01 -8.18 2.33
N LYS A 41 -19.08 -8.54 1.43
CA LYS A 41 -19.42 -9.31 0.22
C LYS A 41 -19.94 -10.70 0.58
N ALA A 42 -19.28 -11.42 1.49
CA ALA A 42 -19.76 -12.71 1.97
C ALA A 42 -21.11 -12.58 2.69
N GLU A 43 -21.30 -11.55 3.52
CA GLU A 43 -22.56 -11.26 4.22
C GLU A 43 -23.71 -11.04 3.24
N SER A 44 -23.49 -10.28 2.15
CA SER A 44 -24.51 -10.03 1.12
C SER A 44 -25.03 -11.30 0.44
N ARG A 45 -24.19 -12.35 0.42
CA ARG A 45 -24.50 -13.68 -0.13
C ARG A 45 -24.97 -14.66 0.95
N GLY A 46 -25.00 -14.27 2.22
CA GLY A 46 -25.37 -15.14 3.35
C GLY A 46 -24.25 -16.12 3.76
N PHE A 47 -22.99 -15.74 3.59
CA PHE A 47 -21.79 -16.54 3.90
C PHE A 47 -21.77 -17.91 3.20
N VAL A 48 -22.16 -17.95 1.92
CA VAL A 48 -22.07 -19.17 1.12
C VAL A 48 -20.59 -19.57 0.97
N PRO A 49 -20.21 -20.81 1.32
CA PRO A 49 -18.83 -21.26 1.23
C PRO A 49 -18.37 -21.41 -0.23
N GLY A 50 -17.07 -21.32 -0.46
CA GLY A 50 -16.45 -21.44 -1.79
C GLY A 50 -16.25 -20.12 -2.53
N TYR A 51 -16.62 -18.99 -1.93
CA TYR A 51 -16.42 -17.64 -2.47
C TYR A 51 -15.38 -16.82 -1.70
N GLU A 52 -14.75 -17.38 -0.67
CA GLU A 52 -13.88 -16.66 0.26
C GLU A 52 -12.69 -15.99 -0.47
N LEU A 53 -12.06 -16.73 -1.39
CA LEU A 53 -10.98 -16.19 -2.21
C LEU A 53 -11.49 -15.15 -3.21
N MET A 54 -12.68 -15.35 -3.76
CA MET A 54 -13.27 -14.41 -4.73
C MET A 54 -13.62 -13.09 -4.05
N ASP A 55 -14.23 -13.14 -2.85
CA ASP A 55 -14.57 -11.98 -2.04
C ASP A 55 -13.31 -11.18 -1.67
N TRP A 56 -12.21 -11.87 -1.35
CA TRP A 56 -10.91 -11.24 -1.08
C TRP A 56 -10.33 -10.54 -2.32
N LEU A 57 -10.28 -11.24 -3.46
CA LEU A 57 -9.74 -10.69 -4.72
C LEU A 57 -10.57 -9.51 -5.23
N GLU A 58 -11.90 -9.61 -5.16
CA GLU A 58 -12.80 -8.51 -5.49
C GLU A 58 -12.57 -7.29 -4.58
N ALA A 59 -12.41 -7.51 -3.27
CA ALA A 59 -12.15 -6.43 -2.31
C ALA A 59 -10.78 -5.76 -2.54
N GLU A 60 -9.74 -6.54 -2.80
CA GLU A 60 -8.40 -6.03 -3.14
C GLU A 60 -8.43 -5.19 -4.42
N GLN A 61 -9.13 -5.67 -5.45
CA GLN A 61 -9.29 -4.95 -6.71
C GLN A 61 -10.07 -3.64 -6.53
N GLU A 62 -11.16 -3.64 -5.75
CA GLU A 62 -11.97 -2.45 -5.48
C GLU A 62 -11.15 -1.36 -4.78
N LEU A 63 -10.31 -1.76 -3.82
CA LEU A 63 -9.46 -0.83 -3.07
C LEU A 63 -8.26 -0.33 -3.87
N SER A 64 -7.76 -1.14 -4.80
CA SER A 64 -6.70 -0.72 -5.73
C SER A 64 -7.21 0.25 -6.79
N LEU A 65 -8.51 0.28 -7.07
CA LEU A 65 -9.14 1.15 -8.07
C LEU A 65 -9.70 2.47 -7.47
N SER A 66 -9.58 2.67 -6.15
CA SER A 66 -10.12 3.83 -5.41
C SER A 66 -9.06 4.77 -4.85
#